data_AF-A0A842T906-F1
#
_entry.id   AF-A0A842T906-F1
#
_cell.length_a   1.000
_cell.length_b   1.000
_cell.length_c   1.000
_cell.angle_alpha   90.00
_cell.angle_beta   90.00
_cell.angle_gamma   90.00
#
_symmetry.space_group_name_H-M   'P 1'
#
loop_
_entity.id
_entity.type
_entity.pdbx_description
1 polymer ?
#
loop_
_entity_poly.entity_id
_entity_poly.type
_entity_poly.pdbx_seq_one_letter_code
_entity_poly.pdbx_strand_id
1 'polypeptide(L)'
;MKPSSVSDMLHKLEDLDLINWKPRSAIRLTEKGKTIARQLIYRYNLMKIVILNIFEIEDDNLLDEICCKIEHDIPVELCDSVSVQYRTILNKSNNEIILDNST
;
A
#
# COMPACT_ATOMS: atom_id res chain seq x y z
N MET A 1 9.57 -14.29 -19.17
CA MET A 1 10.54 -13.32 -18.62
C MET A 1 11.95 -13.75 -19.01
N LYS A 2 12.77 -12.86 -19.59
CA LYS A 2 14.18 -13.17 -19.92
C LYS A 2 15.03 -13.13 -18.65
N PRO A 3 15.92 -14.11 -18.41
CA PRO A 3 16.70 -14.21 -17.16
C PRO A 3 17.64 -13.03 -16.89
N SER A 4 18.00 -12.24 -17.92
CA SER A 4 18.80 -11.02 -17.72
C SER A 4 18.06 -9.93 -16.94
N SER A 5 16.72 -9.84 -17.06
CA SER A 5 15.96 -8.74 -16.45
C SER A 5 15.95 -8.75 -14.91
N VAL A 6 15.94 -9.93 -14.29
CA VAL A 6 15.87 -10.05 -12.82
C VAL A 6 17.23 -9.74 -12.21
N SER A 7 18.32 -10.32 -12.73
CA SER A 7 19.67 -10.05 -12.23
C SER A 7 20.06 -8.58 -12.41
N ASP A 8 19.73 -7.98 -13.56
CA ASP A 8 19.95 -6.55 -13.80
C ASP A 8 19.17 -5.68 -12.81
N MET A 9 17.95 -6.09 -12.43
CA MET A 9 17.16 -5.38 -11.43
C MET A 9 17.74 -5.54 -10.02
N LEU A 10 18.27 -6.72 -9.67
CA LEU A 10 18.91 -6.94 -8.37
C LEU A 10 20.14 -6.04 -8.20
N HIS A 11 20.96 -5.92 -9.25
CA HIS A 11 22.07 -4.95 -9.25
C HIS A 11 21.58 -3.51 -9.06
N LYS A 12 20.53 -3.09 -9.77
CA LYS A 12 19.96 -1.74 -9.59
C LYS A 12 19.43 -1.50 -8.17
N LEU A 13 18.77 -2.49 -7.56
CA LEU A 13 18.26 -2.38 -6.20
C LEU A 13 19.39 -2.32 -5.16
N GLU A 14 20.48 -3.06 -5.39
CA GLU A 14 21.70 -3.01 -4.59
C GLU A 14 22.38 -1.63 -4.72
N ASP A 15 22.56 -1.13 -5.95
CA ASP A 15 23.12 0.20 -6.24
C ASP A 15 22.33 1.34 -5.60
N LEU A 16 21.00 1.17 -5.45
CA LEU A 16 20.11 2.11 -4.77
C LEU A 16 20.11 1.95 -3.24
N ASP A 17 20.90 1.04 -2.67
CA ASP A 17 20.96 0.71 -1.24
C ASP A 17 19.59 0.24 -0.69
N LEU A 18 18.81 -0.49 -1.51
CA LEU A 18 17.50 -1.01 -1.11
C LEU A 18 17.57 -2.47 -0.66
N ILE A 19 18.56 -3.22 -1.15
CA ILE A 19 18.78 -4.62 -0.77
C ILE A 19 20.26 -4.88 -0.45
N ASN A 20 20.48 -5.81 0.46
CA ASN A 20 21.73 -6.53 0.64
C ASN A 20 21.64 -7.83 -0.16
N TRP A 21 22.41 -7.92 -1.24
CA TRP A 21 22.41 -9.09 -2.13
C TRP A 21 23.81 -9.32 -2.69
N LYS A 22 24.13 -10.58 -2.96
CA LYS A 22 25.29 -11.00 -3.76
C LYS A 22 24.84 -12.14 -4.68
N PRO A 23 25.48 -12.34 -5.84
CA PRO A 23 25.14 -13.45 -6.72
C PRO A 23 25.09 -14.79 -5.97
N ARG A 24 23.97 -15.52 -6.16
CA ARG A 24 23.67 -16.81 -5.48
C ARG A 24 23.51 -16.73 -3.96
N SER A 25 23.28 -15.55 -3.38
CA SER A 25 22.90 -15.40 -1.97
C SER A 25 21.40 -15.12 -1.81
N ALA A 26 20.91 -15.27 -0.57
CA ALA A 26 19.60 -14.73 -0.21
C ALA A 26 19.58 -13.20 -0.36
N ILE A 27 18.42 -12.66 -0.72
CA ILE A 27 18.16 -11.22 -0.81
C ILE A 27 17.56 -10.77 0.53
N ARG A 28 18.06 -9.65 1.08
CA ARG A 28 17.44 -9.00 2.25
C ARG A 28 17.27 -7.51 2.01
N LEU A 29 16.16 -6.93 2.44
CA LEU A 29 15.99 -5.48 2.43
C LEU A 29 16.97 -4.82 3.41
N THR A 30 17.54 -3.68 3.00
CA THR A 30 18.18 -2.73 3.92
C THR A 30 17.12 -2.01 4.75
N GLU A 31 17.49 -1.20 5.74
CA GLU A 31 16.53 -0.38 6.47
C GLU A 31 15.83 0.66 5.56
N LYS A 32 16.55 1.18 4.58
CA LYS A 32 15.99 2.04 3.53
C LYS A 32 14.97 1.27 2.69
N GLY A 33 15.33 0.08 2.20
CA GLY A 33 14.44 -0.79 1.45
C GLY A 33 13.17 -1.18 2.22
N LYS A 34 13.32 -1.50 3.51
CA LYS A 34 12.16 -1.79 4.40
C LYS A 34 11.23 -0.58 4.54
N THR A 35 11.79 0.62 4.65
CA THR A 35 10.98 1.84 4.79
C THR A 35 10.14 2.08 3.53
N ILE A 36 10.73 1.96 2.35
CA ILE A 36 10.00 2.10 1.08
C ILE A 36 8.95 0.97 0.92
N ALA A 37 9.33 -0.28 1.21
CA ALA A 37 8.41 -1.41 1.14
C ALA A 37 7.20 -1.24 2.07
N ARG A 38 7.41 -0.74 3.30
CA ARG A 38 6.33 -0.43 4.25
C ARG A 38 5.40 0.66 3.72
N GLN A 39 5.94 1.70 3.08
CA GLN A 39 5.11 2.75 2.48
C GLN A 39 4.23 2.20 1.36
N LEU A 40 4.76 1.33 0.52
CA LEU A 40 4.00 0.70 -0.56
C LEU A 40 2.85 -0.16 -0.01
N ILE A 41 3.16 -1.04 0.94
CA ILE A 41 2.16 -1.89 1.62
C ILE A 41 1.11 -1.04 2.35
N TYR A 42 1.52 0.07 2.95
CA TYR A 42 0.59 0.99 3.60
C TYR A 42 -0.39 1.61 2.59
N ARG A 43 0.10 2.13 1.46
CA ARG A 43 -0.72 2.71 0.40
C ARG A 43 -1.72 1.70 -0.15
N TYR A 44 -1.24 0.49 -0.47
CA TYR A 44 -2.09 -0.61 -0.93
C TYR A 44 -3.24 -0.88 0.04
N ASN A 45 -2.90 -1.15 1.30
CA ASN A 45 -3.89 -1.53 2.30
C ASN A 45 -4.88 -0.39 2.58
N LEU A 46 -4.41 0.85 2.60
CA LEU A 46 -5.28 2.02 2.77
C LEU A 46 -6.27 2.13 1.61
N MET A 47 -5.80 2.02 0.36
CA MET A 47 -6.71 2.07 -0.80
C MET A 47 -7.67 0.89 -0.79
N LYS A 48 -7.20 -0.31 -0.45
CA LYS A 48 -8.04 -1.51 -0.37
C LYS A 48 -9.19 -1.33 0.61
N ILE A 49 -8.91 -0.88 1.84
CA ILE A 49 -9.98 -0.65 2.83
C ILE A 49 -10.90 0.51 2.46
N VAL A 50 -10.38 1.55 1.80
CA VAL A 50 -11.19 2.68 1.34
C VAL A 50 -12.14 2.25 0.23
N ILE A 51 -11.64 1.55 -0.77
CA ILE A 51 -12.43 1.07 -1.90
C ILE A 51 -13.51 0.10 -1.42
N LEU A 52 -13.14 -0.86 -0.57
CA LEU A 52 -14.07 -1.84 -0.02
C LEU A 52 -15.18 -1.16 0.82
N ASN A 53 -14.81 -0.26 1.74
CA ASN A 53 -15.77 0.26 2.73
C ASN A 53 -16.50 1.54 2.32
N ILE A 54 -15.97 2.33 1.38
CA ILE A 54 -16.61 3.56 0.89
C ILE A 54 -17.29 3.34 -0.46
N PHE A 55 -16.63 2.59 -1.35
CA PHE A 55 -17.11 2.40 -2.73
C PHE A 55 -17.78 1.04 -2.94
N GLU A 56 -17.78 0.17 -1.93
CA GLU A 56 -18.48 -1.13 -1.92
C GLU A 56 -18.08 -2.04 -3.11
N ILE A 57 -16.82 -1.92 -3.57
CA ILE A 57 -16.29 -2.81 -4.60
C ILE A 57 -15.69 -4.04 -3.91
N GLU A 58 -16.37 -5.17 -4.06
CA GLU A 58 -16.01 -6.44 -3.41
C GLU A 58 -15.35 -7.46 -4.34
N ASP A 59 -15.27 -7.21 -5.65
CA ASP A 59 -14.55 -8.11 -6.57
C ASP A 59 -13.04 -8.08 -6.27
N ASP A 60 -12.53 -9.18 -5.71
CA ASP A 60 -11.15 -9.28 -5.25
C ASP A 60 -10.12 -9.01 -6.35
N ASN A 61 -10.38 -9.45 -7.59
CA ASN A 61 -9.44 -9.27 -8.69
C ASN A 61 -9.38 -7.82 -9.14
N LEU A 62 -10.54 -7.18 -9.30
CA LEU A 62 -10.64 -5.77 -9.65
C LEU A 62 -10.05 -4.89 -8.54
N LEU A 63 -10.35 -5.21 -7.28
CA LEU A 63 -9.84 -4.51 -6.11
C LEU A 63 -8.31 -4.58 -6.05
N ASP A 64 -7.73 -5.76 -6.23
CA ASP A 64 -6.27 -5.94 -6.27
C ASP A 64 -5.63 -5.20 -7.44
N GLU A 65 -6.22 -5.28 -8.64
CA GLU A 65 -5.72 -4.58 -9.83
C GLU A 65 -5.69 -3.05 -9.62
N ILE A 66 -6.77 -2.49 -9.09
CA ILE A 66 -6.87 -1.04 -8.80
C ILE A 66 -5.84 -0.65 -7.74
N CYS A 67 -5.76 -1.40 -6.63
CA CYS A 67 -4.85 -1.07 -5.53
C CYS A 67 -3.38 -1.18 -5.96
N CYS A 68 -3.00 -2.21 -6.72
CA CYS A 68 -1.65 -2.37 -7.26
C CYS A 68 -1.25 -1.23 -8.21
N LYS A 69 -2.20 -0.68 -8.98
CA LYS A 69 -1.93 0.49 -9.83
C LYS A 69 -1.76 1.76 -8.99
N ILE A 70 -2.66 1.99 -8.04
CA ILE A 70 -2.67 3.22 -7.25
C ILE A 70 -1.48 3.28 -6.27
N GLU A 71 -1.05 2.17 -5.66
CA GLU A 71 0.02 2.17 -4.63
C GLU A 71 1.34 2.79 -5.12
N HIS A 72 1.63 2.63 -6.42
CA HIS A 72 2.84 3.13 -7.04
C HIS A 72 2.76 4.62 -7.38
N ASP A 73 1.59 5.10 -7.79
CA ASP A 73 1.43 6.43 -8.39
C ASP A 73 0.80 7.46 -7.44
N ILE A 74 0.16 7.04 -6.34
CA ILE A 74 -0.48 7.96 -5.41
C ILE A 74 0.56 8.84 -4.67
N PRO A 75 0.44 10.19 -4.74
CA PRO A 75 1.28 11.08 -3.96
C PRO A 75 1.11 10.86 -2.45
N VAL A 76 2.20 11.03 -1.69
CA VAL A 76 2.18 10.81 -0.23
C VAL A 76 1.16 11.72 0.45
N GLU A 77 1.10 12.98 0.04
CA GLU A 77 0.19 13.99 0.60
C GLU A 77 -1.28 13.61 0.38
N LEU A 78 -1.58 13.03 -0.78
CA LEU A 78 -2.92 12.54 -1.08
C LEU A 78 -3.24 11.28 -0.28
N CYS A 79 -2.30 10.34 -0.17
CA CYS A 79 -2.46 9.13 0.64
C CYS A 79 -2.74 9.47 2.11
N ASP A 80 -1.99 10.41 2.69
CA ASP A 80 -2.17 10.85 4.07
C ASP A 80 -3.52 11.55 4.26
N SER A 81 -3.92 12.40 3.30
CA SER A 81 -5.24 13.02 3.28
C SER A 81 -6.35 11.97 3.27
N VAL A 82 -6.28 10.96 2.40
CA VAL A 82 -7.25 9.86 2.36
C VAL A 82 -7.32 9.14 3.71
N SER A 83 -6.18 8.88 4.36
CA SER A 83 -6.16 8.24 5.67
C SER A 83 -6.90 9.05 6.75
N VAL A 84 -6.70 10.37 6.77
CA VAL A 84 -7.39 11.27 7.71
C VAL A 84 -8.88 11.34 7.41
N GLN A 85 -9.27 11.44 6.14
CA GLN A 85 -10.67 11.51 5.73
C GLN A 85 -11.40 10.20 6.06
N TYR A 86 -10.78 9.06 5.76
CA TYR A 86 -11.34 7.74 6.08
C TYR A 86 -11.60 7.59 7.58
N ARG A 87 -10.65 7.97 8.44
CA ARG A 87 -10.85 7.97 9.90
C ARG A 87 -11.98 8.90 10.34
N THR A 88 -12.10 10.06 9.70
CA THR A 88 -13.17 11.03 10.01
C THR A 88 -14.54 10.47 9.68
N ILE A 89 -14.67 9.79 8.54
CA ILE A 89 -15.90 9.12 8.13
C ILE A 89 -16.28 8.03 9.14
N LEU A 90 -15.34 7.15 9.51
CA LEU A 90 -15.57 6.10 10.51
C LEU A 90 -16.01 6.65 11.87
N ASN A 91 -15.45 7.78 12.31
CA ASN A 91 -15.84 8.39 13.58
C ASN A 91 -17.25 9.00 13.54
N LYS A 92 -17.69 9.50 12.38
CA LYS A 92 -19.04 10.03 12.20
C LYS A 92 -20.08 8.92 12.22
N SER A 93 -19.86 7.84 11.46
CA SER A 93 -20.79 6.70 11.43
C SER A 93 -20.95 6.07 12.81
N ASN A 94 -19.88 5.95 13.60
CA ASN A 94 -19.95 5.47 14.97
C ASN A 94 -20.78 6.37 15.90
N ASN A 95 -20.71 7.70 15.73
CA ASN A 95 -21.49 8.63 16.54
C ASN A 95 -22.98 8.64 16.16
N GLU A 96 -23.33 8.45 14.88
CA GLU A 96 -24.73 8.32 14.44
C GLU A 96 -25.39 7.07 15.05
N ILE A 97 -24.67 5.95 15.11
CA ILE A 97 -25.17 4.69 15.74
C ILE A 97 -25.41 4.87 17.25
N ILE A 98 -24.59 5.65 17.97
CA ILE A 98 -24.79 5.88 19.41
C ILE A 98 -26.02 6.76 19.67
N LEU A 99 -26.31 7.72 18.80
CA LEU A 99 -27.48 8.60 18.93
C LEU A 99 -28.79 7.83 18.70
N ASP A 100 -28.83 6.91 17.74
CA ASP A 100 -30.03 6.10 17.46
C ASP A 100 -30.37 5.10 18.59
N ASN A 101 -29.39 4.64 19.36
CA ASN A 101 -29.60 3.70 20.47
C ASN A 101 -29.95 4.38 21.81
N SER A 102 -30.13 5.71 21.82
CA SER A 102 -30.42 6.51 23.02
C SER A 102 -31.89 6.97 23.10
N THR A 103 -32.77 6.46 22.24
CA THR A 103 -34.20 6.81 22.17
C THR A 103 -35.08 5.59 22.38
#